data_AF-A0AAU6S0B3-F1
#
_entry.id   AF-A0AAU6S0B3-F1
#
_cell.length_a   1.000
_cell.length_b   1.000
_cell.length_c   1.000
_cell.angle_alpha   90.00
_cell.angle_beta   90.00
_cell.angle_gamma   90.00
#
_symmetry.space_group_name_H-M   'P 1'
#
loop_
_entity.id
_entity.type
_entity.pdbx_description
1 polymer ?
#
loop_
_entity_poly.entity_id
_entity_poly.type
_entity_poly.pdbx_seq_one_letter_code
_entity_poly.pdbx_strand_id
1 'polypeptide(L)'
;MASNDLKDDALMQSGKQNNNSPRATLFGVLALIVAAIYFFADINAAINTGALVDRSEGAAVTEYRDSAEPDPSIDSAALSRPANSADPITGDAQIDHTIALIRQGGPFPYPHKDGSTFYNREGRLPIQTQGYYREYTVPMPGISHRGARRIVTGGHPPTIYYLTVDHYDSFRKLEVK
;
A
#
# COMPACT_ATOMS: atom_id res chain seq x y z
N MET A 1 0.20 18.40 -86.14
CA MET A 1 0.47 17.41 -85.07
C MET A 1 -0.08 18.03 -83.78
N ALA A 2 -1.39 18.03 -83.54
CA ALA A 2 -2.25 16.92 -83.06
C ALA A 2 -1.78 16.42 -81.68
N SER A 3 -2.59 16.33 -80.62
CA SER A 3 -3.97 16.72 -80.31
C SER A 3 -4.12 16.71 -78.78
N ASN A 4 -5.04 17.53 -78.26
CA ASN A 4 -5.54 17.45 -76.89
C ASN A 4 -6.43 16.22 -76.66
N ASP A 5 -6.67 15.95 -75.38
CA ASP A 5 -7.71 15.11 -74.77
C ASP A 5 -7.54 13.60 -74.88
N LEU A 6 -7.37 12.96 -73.72
CA LEU A 6 -8.22 11.85 -73.33
C LEU A 6 -8.29 11.74 -71.80
N LYS A 7 -9.46 12.10 -71.29
CA LYS A 7 -9.97 11.69 -69.98
C LYS A 7 -10.53 10.27 -70.09
N ASP A 8 -10.54 9.63 -68.92
CA ASP A 8 -11.43 8.55 -68.49
C ASP A 8 -11.28 7.19 -69.20
N ASP A 9 -10.77 6.19 -68.49
CA ASP A 9 -11.62 5.06 -68.07
C ASP A 9 -10.91 4.06 -67.14
N ALA A 10 -11.72 3.56 -66.22
CA ALA A 10 -11.42 2.73 -65.08
C ALA A 10 -11.05 1.28 -65.42
N LEU A 11 -10.27 0.62 -64.54
CA LEU A 11 -10.56 -0.68 -63.93
C LEU A 11 -9.37 -1.19 -63.08
N MET A 12 -9.65 -1.40 -61.77
CA MET A 12 -9.19 -2.50 -60.89
C MET A 12 -7.67 -2.69 -60.64
N GLN A 13 -7.16 -3.03 -59.46
CA GLN A 13 -7.66 -3.41 -58.13
C GLN A 13 -6.41 -3.52 -57.21
N SER A 14 -6.66 -3.54 -55.89
CA SER A 14 -5.81 -4.13 -54.84
C SER A 14 -4.82 -3.21 -54.12
N GLY A 15 -5.00 -3.08 -52.79
CA GLY A 15 -3.89 -2.64 -51.92
C GLY A 15 -4.23 -1.91 -50.62
N LYS A 16 -5.07 -2.49 -49.77
CA LYS A 16 -5.00 -2.39 -48.29
C LYS A 16 -5.21 -1.00 -47.65
N GLN A 17 -6.48 -0.67 -47.44
CA GLN A 17 -6.90 0.25 -46.38
C GLN A 17 -6.47 -0.33 -45.02
N ASN A 18 -5.69 0.43 -44.24
CA ASN A 18 -5.32 0.11 -42.86
C ASN A 18 -6.34 0.76 -41.91
N ASN A 19 -7.45 0.07 -41.78
CA ASN A 19 -8.53 0.34 -40.85
C ASN A 19 -8.13 -0.05 -39.41
N ASN A 20 -7.48 0.87 -38.69
CA ASN A 20 -7.37 0.82 -37.23
C ASN A 20 -8.37 1.81 -36.61
N SER A 21 -9.64 1.43 -36.59
CA SER A 21 -10.69 2.15 -35.87
C SER A 21 -10.60 1.87 -34.36
N PRO A 22 -10.65 2.88 -33.48
CA PRO A 22 -10.62 2.69 -32.03
C PRO A 22 -12.03 2.37 -31.52
N ARG A 23 -12.42 1.10 -31.52
CA ARG A 23 -13.70 0.66 -30.93
C ARG A 23 -13.59 -0.74 -30.32
N ALA A 24 -13.01 -0.87 -29.12
CA ALA A 24 -13.31 -1.97 -28.18
C ALA A 24 -12.53 -1.86 -26.85
N THR A 25 -12.92 -0.99 -25.93
CA THR A 25 -12.54 -1.11 -24.52
C THR A 25 -13.60 -0.48 -23.61
N LEU A 26 -14.84 -0.95 -23.70
CA LEU A 26 -15.90 -0.47 -22.79
C LEU A 26 -16.60 -1.57 -21.98
N PHE A 27 -16.29 -2.85 -22.19
CA PHE A 27 -16.95 -3.93 -21.44
C PHE A 27 -16.09 -4.57 -20.33
N GLY A 28 -14.78 -4.29 -20.27
CA GLY A 28 -13.90 -4.83 -19.23
C GLY A 28 -14.03 -4.15 -17.86
N VAL A 29 -14.36 -2.86 -17.83
CA VAL A 29 -14.45 -2.07 -16.58
C VAL A 29 -15.72 -2.40 -15.80
N LEU A 30 -16.84 -2.67 -16.48
CA LEU A 30 -18.11 -3.00 -15.82
C LEU A 30 -18.06 -4.38 -15.13
N ALA A 31 -17.37 -5.36 -15.72
CA ALA A 31 -17.22 -6.69 -15.11
C ALA A 31 -16.35 -6.66 -13.83
N LEU A 32 -15.31 -5.82 -13.79
CA LEU A 32 -14.47 -5.64 -12.59
C LEU A 32 -15.21 -4.94 -11.44
N ILE A 33 -16.05 -3.95 -11.74
CA ILE A 33 -16.87 -3.26 -10.74
C ILE A 33 -17.91 -4.21 -10.13
N VAL A 34 -18.54 -5.05 -10.95
CA VAL A 34 -19.50 -6.07 -10.49
C VAL A 34 -18.81 -7.12 -9.61
N ALA A 35 -17.63 -7.61 -9.98
CA ALA A 35 -16.85 -8.54 -9.16
C ALA A 35 -16.43 -7.92 -7.80
N ALA A 36 -16.06 -6.64 -7.78
CA ALA A 36 -15.73 -5.92 -6.55
C ALA A 36 -16.95 -5.73 -5.63
N ILE A 37 -18.15 -5.51 -6.19
CA ILE A 37 -19.40 -5.42 -5.42
C ILE A 37 -19.78 -6.78 -4.81
N TYR A 38 -19.62 -7.88 -5.55
CA TYR A 38 -19.89 -9.22 -5.01
C TYR A 38 -18.87 -9.66 -3.96
N PHE A 39 -17.59 -9.32 -4.10
CA PHE A 39 -16.56 -9.61 -3.10
C PHE A 39 -16.77 -8.80 -1.79
N PHE A 40 -17.35 -7.59 -1.88
CA PHE A 40 -17.70 -6.79 -0.70
C PHE A 40 -19.04 -7.19 -0.05
N ALA A 41 -19.96 -7.82 -0.79
CA ALA A 41 -21.22 -8.33 -0.24
C ALA A 41 -21.06 -9.65 0.54
N ASP A 42 -20.10 -10.50 0.14
CA ASP A 42 -19.86 -11.81 0.78
C ASP A 42 -19.21 -11.71 2.18
N ILE A 43 -18.56 -10.57 2.50
CA ILE A 43 -17.99 -10.34 3.84
C ILE A 43 -19.06 -9.92 4.87
N ASN A 44 -20.19 -9.33 4.44
CA ASN A 44 -21.25 -8.89 5.34
C ASN A 44 -22.29 -9.98 5.69
N ALA A 45 -22.36 -11.07 4.92
CA ALA A 45 -23.25 -12.20 5.20
C ALA A 45 -22.71 -13.11 6.33
N ALA A 46 -21.38 -13.26 6.43
CA ALA A 46 -20.74 -14.10 7.43
C ALA A 46 -20.74 -13.51 8.86
N ILE A 47 -21.00 -12.21 9.01
CA ILE A 47 -20.98 -11.52 10.32
C ILE A 47 -22.37 -11.54 11.00
N ASN A 48 -23.47 -11.80 10.26
CA ASN A 48 -24.84 -11.66 10.77
C ASN A 48 -25.61 -12.97 11.00
N THR A 49 -25.02 -14.14 10.71
CA THR A 49 -25.70 -15.42 10.99
C THR A 49 -25.13 -16.04 12.25
N GLY A 50 -25.71 -15.63 13.38
CA GLY A 50 -25.62 -16.39 14.63
C GLY A 50 -26.24 -17.77 14.43
N ALA A 51 -25.40 -18.76 14.16
CA ALA A 51 -25.76 -20.17 14.17
C ALA A 51 -25.33 -20.75 15.52
N LEU A 52 -26.34 -20.99 16.34
CA LEU A 52 -26.30 -21.56 17.67
C LEU A 52 -25.79 -23.00 17.58
N VAL A 53 -24.68 -23.32 18.26
CA VAL A 53 -24.35 -24.71 18.58
C VAL A 53 -24.42 -24.85 20.08
N ASP A 54 -25.57 -25.38 20.49
CA ASP A 54 -25.85 -25.99 21.77
C ASP A 54 -24.79 -27.05 22.09
N ARG A 55 -24.17 -26.93 23.26
CA ARG A 55 -23.43 -28.01 23.88
C ARG A 55 -23.60 -27.90 25.39
N SER A 56 -24.76 -28.31 25.84
CA SER A 56 -25.09 -28.50 27.24
C SER A 56 -24.99 -29.99 27.59
N GLU A 57 -23.96 -30.34 28.37
CA GLU A 57 -23.82 -31.54 29.25
C GLU A 57 -22.34 -31.57 29.71
N GLY A 58 -21.96 -31.55 30.99
CA GLY A 58 -22.69 -31.49 32.25
C GLY A 58 -21.66 -31.42 33.40
N ALA A 59 -22.14 -30.91 34.54
CA ALA A 59 -21.70 -31.20 35.92
C ALA A 59 -20.19 -31.14 36.29
N ALA A 60 -19.74 -30.63 37.44
CA ALA A 60 -20.29 -29.89 38.56
C ALA A 60 -19.10 -29.61 39.51
N VAL A 61 -19.24 -28.59 40.38
CA VAL A 61 -18.53 -28.37 41.67
C VAL A 61 -17.02 -28.08 41.53
N THR A 62 -16.47 -27.00 42.07
CA THR A 62 -16.41 -26.68 43.51
C THR A 62 -15.94 -25.24 43.69
N GLU A 63 -16.55 -24.52 44.62
CA GLU A 63 -16.04 -23.27 45.16
C GLU A 63 -14.65 -23.48 45.76
N TYR A 64 -13.69 -22.61 45.40
CA TYR A 64 -12.53 -22.36 46.25
C TYR A 64 -12.27 -20.86 46.28
N ARG A 65 -12.83 -20.22 47.32
CA ARG A 65 -12.27 -18.98 47.85
C ARG A 65 -10.91 -19.33 48.45
N ASP A 66 -9.92 -18.47 48.21
CA ASP A 66 -9.13 -17.81 49.26
C ASP A 66 -7.68 -17.57 48.81
N SER A 67 -7.29 -16.29 48.85
CA SER A 67 -5.93 -15.75 49.03
C SER A 67 -4.77 -16.33 48.20
N ALA A 68 -4.43 -15.64 47.12
CA ALA A 68 -3.03 -15.48 46.68
C ALA A 68 -2.87 -14.10 46.01
N GLU A 69 -1.79 -13.42 46.38
CA GLU A 69 -1.44 -12.02 46.11
C GLU A 69 -1.36 -11.68 44.61
N PRO A 70 -1.51 -10.40 44.21
CA PRO A 70 -1.29 -9.99 42.83
C PRO A 70 0.20 -10.12 42.48
N ASP A 71 0.55 -11.15 41.71
CA ASP A 71 1.82 -11.27 41.03
C ASP A 71 1.99 -10.07 40.05
N PRO A 72 2.97 -9.16 40.24
CA PRO A 72 3.16 -8.00 39.38
C PRO A 72 4.00 -8.33 38.13
N SER A 73 3.80 -9.51 37.53
CA SER A 73 4.67 -10.05 36.47
C SER A 73 3.95 -10.31 35.14
N ILE A 74 3.23 -9.33 34.59
CA ILE A 74 2.95 -9.30 33.14
C ILE A 74 3.24 -7.90 32.61
N ASP A 75 4.53 -7.55 32.64
CA ASP A 75 5.07 -6.45 31.85
C ASP A 75 5.60 -7.01 30.52
N SER A 76 4.71 -7.64 29.76
CA SER A 76 5.04 -8.28 28.47
C SER A 76 4.66 -7.41 27.26
N ALA A 77 4.32 -6.14 27.47
CA ALA A 77 4.05 -5.17 26.40
C ALA A 77 5.11 -4.06 26.28
N ALA A 78 6.19 -4.13 27.07
CA ALA A 78 7.43 -3.42 26.77
C ALA A 78 8.19 -4.14 25.64
N LEU A 79 7.56 -4.27 24.47
CA LEU A 79 8.25 -4.56 23.23
C LEU A 79 9.22 -3.41 22.95
N SER A 80 10.45 -3.59 23.44
CA SER A 80 11.68 -3.02 22.91
C SER A 80 11.56 -1.56 22.49
N ARG A 81 11.50 -0.63 23.46
CA ARG A 81 11.78 0.78 23.16
C ARG A 81 13.23 0.84 22.66
N PRO A 82 13.49 1.11 21.38
CA PRO A 82 14.86 1.18 20.90
C PRO A 82 15.53 2.38 21.58
N ALA A 83 16.64 2.12 22.25
CA ALA A 83 17.34 3.02 23.17
C ALA A 83 17.95 4.30 22.54
N ASN A 84 17.52 4.68 21.34
CA ASN A 84 18.00 5.83 20.59
C ASN A 84 16.85 6.75 20.17
N SER A 85 15.89 7.01 21.05
CA SER A 85 14.82 7.97 20.77
C SER A 85 15.41 9.38 20.83
N ALA A 86 15.96 9.84 19.70
CA ALA A 86 16.09 11.26 19.41
C ALA A 86 14.74 11.96 19.66
N ASP A 87 14.78 13.25 19.95
CA ASP A 87 13.58 14.07 20.18
C ASP A 87 12.48 13.76 19.14
N PRO A 88 11.21 13.66 19.56
CA PRO A 88 10.12 13.32 18.67
C PRO A 88 10.08 14.33 17.51
N ILE A 89 10.18 13.82 16.28
CA ILE A 89 10.24 14.64 15.06
C ILE A 89 8.82 15.01 14.64
N THR A 90 7.91 14.04 14.69
CA THR A 90 6.51 14.18 14.25
C THR A 90 5.51 13.95 15.38
N GLY A 91 5.95 13.37 16.49
CA GLY A 91 5.08 12.97 17.61
C GLY A 91 4.39 11.61 17.42
N ASP A 92 4.58 10.97 16.26
CA ASP A 92 4.17 9.59 16.01
C ASP A 92 5.38 8.66 16.17
N ALA A 93 5.31 7.76 17.14
CA ALA A 93 6.42 6.91 17.53
C ALA A 93 6.92 6.01 16.39
N GLN A 94 6.03 5.50 15.54
CA GLN A 94 6.38 4.61 14.44
C GLN A 94 7.07 5.38 13.30
N ILE A 95 6.60 6.60 13.00
CA ILE A 95 7.26 7.49 12.03
C ILE A 95 8.63 7.87 12.54
N ASP A 96 8.72 8.36 13.77
CA ASP A 96 9.97 8.86 14.35
C ASP A 96 11.01 7.73 14.46
N HIS A 97 10.58 6.53 14.84
CA HIS A 97 11.43 5.35 14.82
C HIS A 97 11.92 4.99 13.41
N THR A 98 11.03 5.02 12.41
CA THR A 98 11.41 4.74 11.02
C THR A 98 12.42 5.77 10.51
N ILE A 99 12.27 7.05 10.84
CA ILE A 99 13.25 8.10 10.49
C ILE A 99 14.60 7.83 11.16
N ALA A 100 14.60 7.43 12.44
CA ALA A 100 15.83 7.06 13.13
C ALA A 100 16.54 5.89 12.45
N LEU A 101 15.80 4.84 12.05
CA LEU A 101 16.33 3.71 11.29
C LEU A 101 16.92 4.14 9.94
N ILE A 102 16.26 5.05 9.22
CA ILE A 102 16.77 5.59 7.95
C ILE A 102 18.09 6.33 8.17
N ARG A 103 18.19 7.16 9.21
CA ARG A 103 19.40 7.93 9.53
C ARG A 103 20.59 7.04 9.88
N GLN A 104 20.36 5.96 10.60
CA GLN A 104 21.42 4.99 10.96
C GLN A 104 21.73 3.98 9.83
N GLY A 105 20.90 3.91 8.78
CA GLY A 105 21.07 2.95 7.69
C GLY A 105 20.56 1.54 7.97
N GLY A 106 19.59 1.37 8.87
CA GLY A 106 19.02 0.09 9.27
C GLY A 106 19.63 -0.50 10.57
N PRO A 107 19.34 -1.76 10.94
CA PRO A 107 18.59 -2.75 10.16
C PRO A 107 17.13 -2.36 9.96
N PHE A 108 16.57 -2.69 8.80
CA PHE A 108 15.18 -2.38 8.46
C PHE A 108 14.25 -3.57 8.77
N PRO A 109 13.01 -3.33 9.23
CA PRO A 109 12.05 -4.39 9.53
C PRO A 109 11.67 -5.21 8.29
N TYR A 110 11.69 -4.61 7.10
CA TYR A 110 11.38 -5.30 5.84
C TYR A 110 12.58 -5.23 4.88
N PRO A 111 13.65 -6.02 5.09
CA PRO A 111 14.95 -5.85 4.40
C PRO A 111 14.91 -6.03 2.88
N HIS A 112 13.89 -6.70 2.33
CA HIS A 112 13.72 -6.86 0.87
C HIS A 112 12.87 -5.74 0.22
N LYS A 113 12.35 -4.81 1.02
CA LYS A 113 11.42 -3.75 0.56
C LYS A 113 11.91 -2.37 1.00
N ASP A 114 12.30 -2.23 2.27
CA ASP A 114 12.79 -0.99 2.83
C ASP A 114 14.15 -0.63 2.23
N GLY A 115 14.29 0.62 1.78
CA GLY A 115 15.44 1.10 1.05
C GLY A 115 15.38 0.84 -0.46
N SER A 116 14.35 0.16 -0.97
CA SER A 116 14.17 -0.03 -2.42
C SER A 116 13.82 1.27 -3.13
N THR A 117 14.09 1.32 -4.44
CA THR A 117 13.82 2.51 -5.27
C THR A 117 12.32 2.78 -5.37
N PHE A 118 11.90 3.98 -5.01
CA PHE A 118 10.57 4.49 -5.31
C PHE A 118 10.59 5.20 -6.67
N TYR A 119 9.83 4.67 -7.63
CA TYR A 119 9.91 5.13 -9.03
C TYR A 119 9.11 6.40 -9.34
N ASN A 120 8.22 6.85 -8.44
CA ASN A 120 7.36 8.02 -8.65
C ASN A 120 6.63 8.00 -10.02
N ARG A 121 6.04 6.85 -10.40
CA ARG A 121 5.44 6.63 -11.74
C ARG A 121 4.23 7.52 -11.97
N GLU A 122 3.46 7.75 -10.91
CA GLU A 122 2.26 8.58 -10.89
C GLU A 122 2.60 10.08 -10.77
N GLY A 123 3.89 10.44 -10.61
CA GLY A 123 4.36 11.82 -10.61
C GLY A 123 3.86 12.66 -9.43
N ARG A 124 3.58 12.03 -8.27
CA ARG A 124 3.07 12.72 -7.07
C ARG A 124 4.14 13.53 -6.34
N LEU A 125 5.42 13.19 -6.53
CA LEU A 125 6.57 13.93 -6.03
C LEU A 125 7.27 14.68 -7.18
N PRO A 126 8.11 15.70 -6.89
CA PRO A 126 8.90 16.38 -7.93
C PRO A 126 9.70 15.40 -8.79
N ILE A 127 9.78 15.68 -10.09
CA ILE A 127 10.51 14.84 -11.05
C ILE A 127 12.01 14.91 -10.74
N GLN A 128 12.63 13.73 -10.63
CA GLN A 128 14.05 13.54 -10.31
C GLN A 128 14.61 12.36 -11.11
N THR A 129 15.93 12.19 -11.11
CA THR A 129 16.59 11.05 -11.77
C THR A 129 16.18 9.72 -11.16
N GLN A 130 16.24 8.64 -11.94
CA GLN A 130 15.94 7.29 -11.45
C GLN A 130 16.84 6.93 -10.28
N GLY A 131 16.26 6.34 -9.24
CA GLY A 131 16.99 5.97 -8.02
C GLY A 131 17.10 7.08 -7.00
N TYR A 132 16.70 8.33 -7.31
CA TYR A 132 16.74 9.45 -6.37
C TYR A 132 15.87 9.21 -5.13
N TYR A 133 14.72 8.57 -5.29
CA TYR A 133 13.81 8.27 -4.19
C TYR A 133 13.95 6.83 -3.68
N ARG A 134 13.87 6.65 -2.35
CA ARG A 134 13.78 5.34 -1.68
C ARG A 134 12.56 5.28 -0.78
N GLU A 135 11.97 4.09 -0.63
CA GLU A 135 10.81 3.88 0.25
C GLU A 135 11.15 3.04 1.49
N TYR A 136 10.44 3.33 2.58
CA TYR A 136 10.56 2.63 3.86
C TYR A 136 9.18 2.45 4.49
N THR A 137 8.96 1.28 5.08
CA THR A 137 7.72 0.94 5.76
C THR A 137 7.63 1.65 7.09
N VAL A 138 6.48 2.26 7.37
CA VAL A 138 6.11 2.68 8.72
C VAL A 138 5.15 1.62 9.27
N PRO A 139 5.57 0.81 10.26
CA PRO A 139 4.72 -0.24 10.80
C PRO A 139 3.41 0.31 11.38
N MET A 140 2.31 -0.45 11.21
CA MET A 140 1.04 -0.16 11.88
C MET A 140 0.81 -1.22 12.96
N PRO A 141 0.69 -0.83 14.25
CA PRO A 141 0.44 -1.77 15.32
C PRO A 141 -0.82 -2.62 15.05
N GLY A 142 -0.74 -3.91 15.36
CA GLY A 142 -1.86 -4.85 15.17
C GLY A 142 -2.07 -5.36 13.75
N ILE A 143 -1.25 -4.93 12.77
CA ILE A 143 -1.31 -5.40 11.38
C ILE A 143 -0.12 -6.31 11.08
N SER A 144 -0.40 -7.51 10.52
CA SER A 144 0.62 -8.50 10.15
C SER A 144 1.31 -8.21 8.82
N HIS A 145 0.68 -7.43 7.94
CA HIS A 145 1.27 -6.93 6.71
C HIS A 145 1.85 -5.52 6.87
N ARG A 146 2.56 -5.02 5.85
CA ARG A 146 3.23 -3.70 5.88
C ARG A 146 2.30 -2.50 6.04
N GLY A 147 0.97 -2.69 6.00
CA GLY A 147 -0.01 -1.59 5.94
C GLY A 147 0.20 -0.64 4.75
N ALA A 148 -0.45 0.52 4.81
CA ALA A 148 -0.42 1.57 3.77
C ALA A 148 0.63 2.67 4.00
N ARG A 149 1.18 2.78 5.21
CA ARG A 149 2.03 3.90 5.63
C ARG A 149 3.48 3.73 5.16
N ARG A 150 4.06 4.75 4.56
CA ARG A 150 5.45 4.75 4.09
C ARG A 150 6.12 6.11 4.29
N ILE A 151 7.42 6.07 4.49
CA ILE A 151 8.30 7.23 4.29
C ILE A 151 9.01 7.05 2.95
N VAL A 152 8.96 8.08 2.11
CA VAL A 152 9.76 8.18 0.89
C VAL A 152 10.82 9.25 1.10
N THR A 153 12.09 8.89 0.96
CA THR A 153 13.22 9.83 1.06
C THR A 153 13.74 10.21 -0.31
N GLY A 154 14.23 11.44 -0.47
CA GLY A 154 14.97 11.88 -1.65
C GLY A 154 16.44 12.14 -1.35
N GLY A 155 17.33 11.71 -2.27
CA GLY A 155 18.78 11.91 -2.19
C GLY A 155 19.53 10.76 -1.50
N HIS A 156 20.86 10.76 -1.67
CA HIS A 156 21.81 9.83 -1.04
C HIS A 156 23.06 10.61 -0.59
N PRO A 157 23.20 10.96 0.71
CA PRO A 157 22.28 10.65 1.81
C PRO A 157 20.93 11.40 1.70
N PRO A 158 19.87 10.92 2.37
CA PRO A 158 18.55 11.57 2.36
C PRO A 158 18.58 13.02 2.84
N THR A 159 18.05 13.95 2.03
CA THR A 159 17.90 15.37 2.40
C THR A 159 16.44 15.80 2.55
N ILE A 160 15.50 15.01 2.03
CA ILE A 160 14.05 15.28 2.09
C ILE A 160 13.28 14.01 2.44
N TYR A 161 12.17 14.18 3.14
CA TYR A 161 11.33 13.10 3.66
C TYR A 161 9.87 13.41 3.36
N TYR A 162 9.15 12.43 2.81
CA TYR A 162 7.72 12.48 2.54
C TYR A 162 7.03 11.33 3.24
N LEU A 163 5.91 11.60 3.91
CA LEU A 163 5.02 10.60 4.47
C LEU A 163 3.84 10.39 3.53
N THR A 164 3.51 9.13 3.25
CA THR A 164 2.19 8.72 2.76
C THR A 164 1.53 7.85 3.83
N VAL A 165 0.24 8.04 4.03
CA VAL A 165 -0.59 7.21 4.93
C VAL A 165 -1.65 6.40 4.17
N ASP A 166 -1.76 6.64 2.87
CA ASP A 166 -2.78 6.16 1.94
C ASP A 166 -2.15 5.38 0.77
N HIS A 167 -1.02 4.72 1.01
CA HIS A 167 -0.36 3.86 0.04
C HIS A 167 -0.02 4.57 -1.30
N TYR A 168 0.67 5.70 -1.18
CA TYR A 168 1.20 6.53 -2.27
C TYR A 168 0.18 7.40 -3.03
N ASP A 169 -1.08 7.44 -2.60
CA ASP A 169 -2.09 8.31 -3.22
C ASP A 169 -1.82 9.80 -2.95
N SER A 170 -1.35 10.14 -1.74
CA SER A 170 -0.92 11.49 -1.38
C SER A 170 0.33 11.50 -0.49
N PHE A 171 0.99 12.66 -0.45
CA PHE A 171 2.23 12.85 0.30
C PHE A 171 2.21 14.14 1.12
N ARG A 172 2.73 14.05 2.35
CA ARG A 172 3.06 15.20 3.20
C ARG A 172 4.57 15.27 3.39
N LYS A 173 5.17 16.42 3.07
CA LYS A 173 6.59 16.66 3.39
C LYS A 173 6.76 16.72 4.91
N LEU A 174 7.79 16.06 5.43
CA LEU A 174 8.18 16.11 6.82
C LEU A 174 9.37 17.07 6.98
N GLU A 175 9.35 17.87 8.03
CA GLU A 175 10.48 18.73 8.42
C GLU A 175 11.34 17.96 9.41
N VAL A 176 12.38 17.31 8.88
CA VAL A 176 13.28 16.43 9.61
C VAL A 176 14.60 17.18 9.83
N LYS A 177 14.85 17.59 11.08
CA LYS A 177 16.02 18.41 11.47
C LYS A 177 17.27 17.59 11.73
#